data_AF-A0A7Y4IKP0-F1
#
_entry.id   AF-A0A7Y4IKP0-F1
#
_cell.length_a   1.000
_cell.length_b   1.000
_cell.length_c   1.000
_cell.angle_alpha   90.00
_cell.angle_beta   90.00
_cell.angle_gamma   90.00
#
_symmetry.space_group_name_H-M   'P 1'
#
loop_
_entity.id
_entity.type
_entity.pdbx_description
1 polymer ?
#
loop_
_entity_poly.entity_id
_entity_poly.type
_entity_poly.pdbx_seq_one_letter_code
_entity_poly.pdbx_strand_id
1 'polypeptide(L)'
;MPSHRSLPEAQFQRCTVHLTRTTVLAKAPWRLRGRLGKETSAIFEAPTLQDARQRMEALQDGLGRQVPQAMECLRQGFSSAICFFSFPKAHWKRLRSTNGLERLHCEVKRRIRTVSAFPDRASALRLITAVALAVSGVWDDTPDTAAD
;
A
#
# COMPACT_ATOMS: atom_id res chain seq x y z
N MET A 1 -4.02 4.13 -17.52
CA MET A 1 -3.96 4.99 -16.31
C MET A 1 -3.38 6.34 -16.69
N PRO A 2 -3.88 7.46 -16.13
CA PRO A 2 -3.52 8.81 -16.55
C PRO A 2 -2.02 9.16 -16.39
N SER A 3 -1.29 8.51 -15.48
CA SER A 3 0.15 8.75 -15.27
C SER A 3 1.06 8.27 -16.41
N HIS A 4 0.64 7.25 -17.16
CA HIS A 4 1.46 6.66 -18.24
C HIS A 4 1.62 7.60 -19.45
N ARG A 5 0.75 8.62 -19.56
CA ARG A 5 0.84 9.62 -20.63
C ARG A 5 2.00 10.60 -20.40
N SER A 6 2.32 10.89 -19.15
CA SER A 6 3.34 11.89 -18.79
C SER A 6 4.68 11.26 -18.40
N LEU A 7 4.67 10.03 -17.90
CA LEU A 7 5.87 9.29 -17.47
C LEU A 7 5.83 7.87 -18.04
N PRO A 8 6.19 7.67 -19.32
CA PRO A 8 6.06 6.37 -19.99
C PRO A 8 7.02 5.31 -19.44
N GLU A 9 8.17 5.73 -18.91
CA GLU A 9 9.19 4.83 -18.35
C GLU A 9 8.91 4.44 -16.89
N ALA A 10 7.98 5.14 -16.22
CA ALA A 10 7.68 4.90 -14.82
C ALA A 10 6.87 3.61 -14.66
N GLN A 11 7.45 2.62 -13.97
CA GLN A 11 6.74 1.41 -13.64
C GLN A 11 5.59 1.68 -12.67
N PHE A 12 4.38 1.21 -13.01
CA PHE A 12 3.22 1.33 -12.15
C PHE A 12 3.13 0.14 -11.17
N GLN A 13 3.16 0.45 -9.88
CA GLN A 13 2.98 -0.51 -8.80
C GLN A 13 1.72 -0.17 -7.99
N ARG A 14 0.85 -1.15 -7.79
CA ARG A 14 -0.28 -1.06 -6.84
C ARG A 14 0.20 -1.43 -5.44
N CYS A 15 -0.18 -0.63 -4.43
CA CYS A 15 0.10 -0.95 -3.04
C CYS A 15 -0.56 -2.30 -2.65
N THR A 16 0.24 -3.26 -2.17
CA THR A 16 -0.24 -4.61 -1.85
C THR A 16 -1.21 -4.58 -0.67
N VAL A 17 -0.98 -3.70 0.31
CA VAL A 17 -1.86 -3.50 1.46
C VAL A 17 -3.25 -3.04 1.02
N HIS A 18 -3.34 -2.08 0.10
CA HIS A 18 -4.62 -1.62 -0.43
C HIS A 18 -5.29 -2.70 -1.28
N LEU A 19 -4.56 -3.35 -2.19
CA LEU A 19 -5.11 -4.46 -2.97
C LEU A 19 -5.74 -5.53 -2.05
N THR A 20 -5.00 -5.97 -1.02
CA THR A 20 -5.51 -6.95 -0.06
C THR A 20 -6.70 -6.40 0.73
N ARG A 21 -6.52 -5.28 1.45
CA ARG A 21 -7.49 -4.81 2.44
C ARG A 21 -8.76 -4.22 1.84
N THR A 22 -8.63 -3.40 0.79
CA THR A 22 -9.77 -2.63 0.25
C THR A 22 -10.41 -3.29 -0.96
N THR A 23 -9.67 -4.12 -1.70
CA THR A 23 -10.18 -4.72 -2.94
C THR A 23 -10.52 -6.19 -2.77
N VAL A 24 -9.56 -7.02 -2.33
CA VAL A 24 -9.75 -8.47 -2.19
C VAL A 24 -10.67 -8.81 -1.01
N LEU A 25 -10.33 -8.33 0.21
CA LEU A 25 -11.10 -8.65 1.41
C LEU A 25 -12.52 -8.08 1.37
N ALA A 26 -12.75 -6.98 0.64
CA ALA A 26 -14.07 -6.40 0.48
C ALA A 26 -15.05 -7.34 -0.24
N LYS A 27 -14.56 -8.21 -1.12
CA LYS A 27 -15.33 -9.20 -1.87
C LYS A 27 -15.39 -10.59 -1.21
N ALA A 28 -14.84 -10.73 0.00
CA ALA A 28 -14.86 -11.97 0.74
C ALA A 28 -15.83 -11.90 1.94
N PRO A 29 -16.49 -13.02 2.29
CA PRO A 29 -17.34 -13.11 3.47
C PRO A 29 -16.51 -12.95 4.74
N TRP A 30 -17.08 -12.30 5.76
CA TRP A 30 -16.38 -11.92 7.00
C TRP A 30 -15.58 -13.07 7.64
N ARG A 31 -16.19 -14.26 7.70
CA ARG A 31 -15.60 -15.47 8.29
C ARG A 31 -14.28 -15.89 7.64
N LEU A 32 -14.10 -15.66 6.34
CA LEU A 32 -12.90 -16.07 5.59
C LEU A 32 -11.87 -14.96 5.46
N ARG A 33 -12.21 -13.70 5.77
CA ARG A 33 -11.32 -12.53 5.59
C ARG A 33 -9.98 -12.68 6.32
N GLY A 34 -10.00 -13.22 7.53
CA GLY A 34 -8.77 -13.42 8.32
C GLY A 34 -7.79 -14.38 7.63
N ARG A 35 -8.30 -15.52 7.13
CA ARG A 35 -7.49 -16.51 6.41
C ARG A 35 -7.03 -15.97 5.05
N LEU A 36 -7.97 -15.42 4.27
CA LEU A 36 -7.67 -14.86 2.96
C LEU A 36 -6.63 -13.74 3.03
N GLY A 37 -6.72 -12.87 4.04
CA GLY A 37 -5.76 -11.78 4.23
C GLY A 37 -4.34 -12.28 4.51
N LYS A 38 -4.21 -13.35 5.32
CA LYS A 38 -2.91 -13.98 5.61
C LYS A 38 -2.32 -14.63 4.37
N GLU A 39 -3.10 -15.44 3.65
CA GLU A 39 -2.63 -16.12 2.44
C GLU A 39 -2.29 -15.13 1.32
N THR A 40 -3.10 -14.07 1.15
CA THR A 40 -2.80 -12.99 0.19
C THR A 40 -1.54 -12.22 0.56
N SER A 41 -1.30 -11.96 1.85
CA SER A 41 -0.07 -11.30 2.30
C SER A 41 1.16 -12.18 2.08
N ALA A 42 1.02 -13.50 2.30
CA ALA A 42 2.07 -14.48 2.09
C ALA A 42 2.52 -14.57 0.61
N ILE A 43 1.65 -14.25 -0.35
CA ILE A 43 2.01 -14.13 -1.77
C ILE A 43 3.03 -12.99 -1.98
N PHE A 44 2.77 -11.82 -1.38
CA PHE A 44 3.64 -10.64 -1.53
C PHE A 44 4.89 -10.69 -0.64
N GLU A 45 4.95 -11.62 0.30
CA GLU A 45 6.10 -11.92 1.15
C GLU A 45 6.99 -13.04 0.61
N ALA A 46 6.65 -13.59 -0.56
CA ALA A 46 7.40 -14.66 -1.18
C ALA A 46 8.87 -14.25 -1.47
N PRO A 47 9.84 -15.18 -1.37
CA PRO A 47 11.24 -14.87 -1.56
C PRO A 47 11.60 -14.59 -3.02
N THR A 48 10.82 -15.13 -3.98
CA THR A 48 10.97 -14.88 -5.41
C THR A 48 9.63 -14.61 -6.10
N LEU A 49 9.69 -14.05 -7.31
CA LEU A 49 8.51 -13.86 -8.15
C LEU A 49 7.83 -15.20 -8.52
N GLN A 50 8.62 -16.25 -8.73
CA GLN A 50 8.11 -17.59 -9.02
C GLN A 50 7.32 -18.15 -7.84
N ASP A 51 7.86 -18.01 -6.63
CA ASP A 51 7.17 -18.44 -5.41
C ASP A 51 5.87 -17.65 -5.19
N ALA A 52 5.86 -16.35 -5.52
CA ALA A 52 4.64 -15.54 -5.46
C ALA A 52 3.54 -16.09 -6.39
N ARG A 53 3.91 -16.48 -7.61
CA ARG A 53 2.98 -17.09 -8.58
C ARG A 53 2.47 -18.45 -8.11
N GLN A 54 3.34 -19.31 -7.62
CA GLN A 54 2.95 -20.61 -7.05
C GLN A 54 2.00 -20.45 -5.87
N ARG A 55 2.25 -19.49 -4.97
CA ARG A 55 1.35 -19.19 -3.85
C ARG A 55 0.00 -18.64 -4.32
N MET A 56 -0.04 -17.89 -5.41
CA MET A 56 -1.29 -17.42 -6.00
C MET A 56 -2.12 -18.57 -6.57
N GLU A 57 -1.48 -19.51 -7.27
CA GLU A 57 -2.12 -20.72 -7.78
C GLU A 57 -2.64 -21.61 -6.62
N ALA A 58 -1.81 -21.84 -5.60
CA ALA A 58 -2.21 -22.60 -4.42
C ALA A 58 -3.39 -21.94 -3.68
N LEU A 59 -3.40 -20.60 -3.56
CA LEU A 59 -4.53 -19.87 -2.99
C LEU A 59 -5.80 -20.05 -3.84
N GLN A 60 -5.68 -19.98 -5.17
CA GLN A 60 -6.80 -20.19 -6.09
C GLN A 60 -7.41 -21.59 -5.94
N ASP A 61 -6.58 -22.62 -5.88
CA ASP A 61 -7.02 -24.02 -5.78
C ASP A 61 -7.61 -24.38 -4.42
N GLY A 62 -7.11 -23.75 -3.35
CA GLY A 62 -7.61 -23.94 -2.00
C GLY A 62 -8.79 -23.04 -1.67
N LEU A 63 -8.50 -21.95 -0.97
CA LEU A 63 -9.52 -21.04 -0.44
C LEU A 63 -10.26 -20.30 -1.57
N GLY A 64 -9.60 -20.08 -2.71
CA GLY A 64 -10.13 -19.34 -3.85
C GLY A 64 -11.44 -19.89 -4.41
N ARG A 65 -11.65 -21.21 -4.33
CA ARG A 65 -12.92 -21.87 -4.71
C ARG A 65 -14.12 -21.35 -3.91
N GLN A 66 -13.91 -20.90 -2.68
CA GLN A 66 -14.96 -20.36 -1.79
C GLN A 66 -15.16 -18.85 -1.96
N VAL A 67 -14.22 -18.15 -2.60
CA VAL A 67 -14.23 -16.68 -2.74
C VAL A 67 -13.91 -16.22 -4.17
N PRO A 68 -14.65 -16.68 -5.20
CA PRO A 68 -14.31 -16.44 -6.60
C PRO A 68 -14.23 -14.95 -6.96
N GLN A 69 -15.09 -14.10 -6.38
CA GLN A 69 -15.06 -12.65 -6.61
C GLN A 69 -13.79 -11.98 -6.04
N ALA A 70 -13.33 -12.44 -4.88
CA ALA A 70 -12.11 -11.93 -4.26
C ALA A 70 -10.87 -12.36 -5.04
N MET A 71 -10.88 -13.59 -5.57
CA MET A 71 -9.81 -14.08 -6.44
C MET A 71 -9.74 -13.34 -7.77
N GLU A 72 -10.88 -13.03 -8.38
CA GLU A 72 -10.90 -12.23 -9.60
C GLU A 72 -10.30 -10.83 -9.37
N CYS A 73 -10.66 -10.20 -8.24
CA CYS A 73 -10.04 -8.94 -7.81
C CYS A 73 -8.52 -9.06 -7.61
N LEU A 74 -8.07 -10.14 -6.98
CA LEU A 74 -6.64 -10.40 -6.77
C LEU A 74 -5.93 -10.56 -8.12
N ARG A 75 -6.50 -11.36 -9.03
CA ARG A 75 -5.96 -11.64 -10.37
C ARG A 75 -5.81 -10.38 -11.20
N GLN A 76 -6.84 -9.53 -11.24
CA GLN A 76 -6.79 -8.25 -11.95
C GLN A 76 -5.73 -7.30 -11.38
N GLY A 77 -5.52 -7.32 -10.05
CA GLY A 77 -4.53 -6.47 -9.38
C GLY A 77 -3.12 -7.06 -9.34
N PHE A 78 -2.96 -8.36 -9.60
CA PHE A 78 -1.75 -9.11 -9.29
C PHE A 78 -0.52 -8.57 -10.02
N SER A 79 -0.60 -8.43 -11.35
CA SER A 79 0.51 -7.95 -12.18
C SER A 79 1.06 -6.60 -11.70
N SER A 80 0.16 -5.65 -11.40
CA SER A 80 0.54 -4.35 -10.84
C SER A 80 1.06 -4.42 -9.41
N ALA A 81 0.69 -5.45 -8.64
CA ALA A 81 1.09 -5.59 -7.24
C ALA A 81 2.43 -6.33 -7.06
N ILE A 82 2.94 -7.01 -8.09
CA ILE A 82 4.22 -7.73 -8.08
C ILE A 82 5.34 -6.99 -8.82
N CYS A 83 5.08 -5.82 -9.39
CA CYS A 83 6.08 -5.04 -10.13
C CYS A 83 7.31 -4.71 -9.26
N PHE A 84 7.16 -4.59 -7.93
CA PHE A 84 8.27 -4.40 -6.99
C PHE A 84 9.35 -5.50 -7.03
N PHE A 85 9.04 -6.72 -7.51
CA PHE A 85 10.03 -7.80 -7.67
C PHE A 85 11.10 -7.48 -8.72
N SER A 86 10.86 -6.52 -9.61
CA SER A 86 11.86 -6.05 -10.59
C SER A 86 12.98 -5.20 -9.97
N PHE A 87 12.83 -4.79 -8.71
CA PHE A 87 13.79 -3.96 -7.99
C PHE A 87 14.68 -4.79 -7.06
N PRO A 88 15.82 -4.25 -6.57
CA PRO A 88 16.64 -4.91 -5.57
C PRO A 88 15.85 -5.26 -4.30
N LYS A 89 16.14 -6.44 -3.73
CA LYS A 89 15.43 -7.01 -2.56
C LYS A 89 15.40 -6.08 -1.35
N ALA A 90 16.45 -5.28 -1.15
CA ALA A 90 16.53 -4.29 -0.08
C ALA A 90 15.38 -3.26 -0.11
N HIS A 91 14.81 -2.98 -1.28
CA HIS A 91 13.75 -1.99 -1.45
C HIS A 91 12.34 -2.57 -1.34
N TRP A 92 12.17 -3.90 -1.44
CA TRP A 92 10.84 -4.53 -1.53
C TRP A 92 9.92 -4.16 -0.37
N LYS A 93 10.46 -4.12 0.87
CA LYS A 93 9.70 -3.75 2.06
C LYS A 93 9.09 -2.35 1.96
N ARG A 94 9.83 -1.39 1.38
CA ARG A 94 9.39 -0.01 1.18
C ARG A 94 8.46 0.11 -0.02
N LEU A 95 8.74 -0.58 -1.12
CA LEU A 95 7.97 -0.49 -2.36
C LEU A 95 6.59 -1.16 -2.29
N ARG A 96 6.46 -2.26 -1.55
CA ARG A 96 5.21 -3.03 -1.49
C ARG A 96 4.07 -2.31 -0.75
N SER A 97 4.38 -1.34 0.11
CA SER A 97 3.38 -0.68 0.97
C SER A 97 3.52 0.84 0.94
N THR A 98 2.42 1.54 1.17
CA THR A 98 2.40 3.01 1.29
C THR A 98 2.41 3.47 2.75
N ASN A 99 3.01 2.71 3.66
CA ASN A 99 2.91 2.97 5.11
C ASN A 99 3.38 4.38 5.50
N GLY A 100 4.50 4.86 4.94
CA GLY A 100 4.99 6.23 5.21
C GLY A 100 3.99 7.30 4.76
N LEU A 101 3.38 7.13 3.58
CA LEU A 101 2.36 8.03 3.08
C LEU A 101 1.07 7.98 3.91
N GLU A 102 0.63 6.77 4.29
CA GLU A 102 -0.55 6.60 5.16
C GLU A 102 -0.32 7.18 6.56
N ARG A 103 0.90 7.10 7.10
CA ARG A 103 1.29 7.77 8.35
C ARG A 103 1.12 9.27 8.24
N LEU A 104 1.62 9.88 7.16
CA LEU A 104 1.43 11.31 6.88
C LEU A 104 -0.06 11.66 6.76
N HIS A 105 -0.83 10.88 5.99
CA HIS A 105 -2.27 11.09 5.87
C HIS A 105 -2.99 10.99 7.21
N CYS A 106 -2.59 10.09 8.11
CA CYS A 106 -3.13 9.98 9.45
C CYS A 106 -2.86 11.24 10.28
N GLU A 107 -1.66 11.81 10.22
CA GLU A 107 -1.36 13.07 10.93
C GLU A 107 -2.16 14.24 10.37
N VAL A 108 -2.33 14.31 9.04
CA VAL A 108 -3.18 15.31 8.40
C VAL A 108 -4.63 15.17 8.87
N LYS A 109 -5.20 13.95 8.83
CA LYS A 109 -6.56 13.66 9.32
C LYS A 109 -6.73 14.00 10.78
N ARG A 110 -5.72 13.73 11.62
CA ARG A 110 -5.73 14.05 13.06
C ARG A 110 -5.92 15.55 13.30
N ARG A 111 -5.24 16.39 12.53
CA ARG A 111 -5.31 17.86 12.64
C ARG A 111 -6.59 18.43 12.03
N ILE A 112 -7.03 17.88 10.91
CA ILE A 112 -8.31 18.24 10.29
C ILE A 112 -9.48 17.92 11.22
N ARG A 113 -9.45 16.82 11.98
CA ARG A 113 -10.55 16.43 12.86
C ARG A 113 -10.88 17.46 13.95
N THR A 114 -9.93 18.32 14.31
CA THR A 114 -10.14 19.41 15.28
C THR A 114 -10.76 20.65 14.63
N VAL A 115 -10.71 20.77 13.30
CA VAL A 115 -11.28 21.87 12.54
C VAL A 115 -12.67 21.47 12.04
N SER A 116 -13.71 22.18 12.47
CA SER A 116 -15.10 21.87 12.07
C SER A 116 -15.35 22.14 10.59
N ALA A 117 -14.88 23.28 10.08
CA ALA A 117 -14.92 23.65 8.66
C ALA A 117 -13.78 24.61 8.33
N PHE A 118 -13.27 24.55 7.09
CA PHE A 118 -12.30 25.52 6.61
C PHE A 118 -13.03 26.69 5.93
N PRO A 119 -12.60 27.95 6.18
CA PRO A 119 -13.21 29.11 5.54
C PRO A 119 -12.92 29.19 4.03
N ASP A 120 -11.79 28.67 3.59
CA ASP A 120 -11.36 28.67 2.19
C ASP A 120 -10.32 27.57 1.90
N ARG A 121 -10.05 27.33 0.61
CA ARG A 121 -9.08 26.30 0.17
C ARG A 121 -7.64 26.61 0.61
N ALA A 122 -7.23 27.87 0.65
CA ALA A 122 -5.89 28.24 1.09
C ALA A 122 -5.70 28.01 2.59
N SER A 123 -6.73 28.20 3.41
CA SER A 123 -6.71 27.81 4.83
C SER A 123 -6.48 26.31 5.01
N ALA A 124 -7.18 25.46 4.25
CA ALA A 124 -6.96 24.02 4.28
C ALA A 124 -5.54 23.66 3.81
N LEU A 125 -5.08 24.28 2.74
CA LEU A 125 -3.73 24.06 2.21
C LEU A 125 -2.66 24.43 3.24
N ARG A 126 -2.77 25.58 3.91
CA ARG A 126 -1.82 26.00 4.96
C ARG A 126 -1.70 24.96 6.07
N LEU A 127 -2.83 24.42 6.55
CA LEU A 127 -2.80 23.38 7.59
C LEU A 127 -2.14 22.10 7.09
N ILE A 128 -2.52 21.63 5.89
CA ILE A 128 -1.94 20.40 5.31
C ILE A 128 -0.43 20.57 5.10
N THR A 129 -0.01 21.70 4.54
CA THR A 129 1.41 22.01 4.32
C THR A 129 2.18 22.11 5.65
N ALA A 130 1.62 22.77 6.67
CA ALA A 130 2.26 22.87 7.97
C ALA A 130 2.45 21.48 8.62
N VAL A 131 1.47 20.58 8.49
CA VAL A 131 1.60 19.19 8.97
C VAL A 131 2.65 18.43 8.17
N ALA A 132 2.66 18.57 6.84
CA ALA A 132 3.65 17.91 5.99
C ALA A 132 5.07 18.35 6.36
N LEU A 133 5.31 19.65 6.54
CA LEU A 133 6.60 20.20 6.98
C LEU A 133 7.01 19.69 8.36
N ALA A 134 6.07 19.65 9.32
CA ALA A 134 6.36 19.16 10.66
C ALA A 134 6.71 17.66 10.67
N VAL A 135 6.05 16.85 9.84
CA VAL A 135 6.35 15.41 9.73
C VAL A 135 7.66 15.17 8.98
N SER A 136 7.95 15.96 7.95
CA SER A 136 9.20 15.83 7.18
C SER A 136 10.43 16.31 7.93
N GLY A 137 10.30 17.17 8.95
CA GLY A 137 11.44 17.55 9.81
C GLY A 137 12.03 16.37 10.59
N VAL A 138 11.32 15.23 10.70
CA VAL A 138 11.86 13.97 11.27
C VAL A 138 12.73 13.22 10.26
N TRP A 139 12.74 13.65 8.99
CA TRP A 139 13.53 13.05 7.91
C TRP A 139 14.82 13.81 7.64
N ASP A 140 15.15 14.82 8.44
CA ASP A 140 16.45 15.47 8.40
C ASP A 140 17.50 14.45 8.87
N ASP A 141 18.42 14.09 7.97
CA ASP A 141 19.60 13.26 8.25
C ASP A 141 20.62 14.03 9.11
N THR A 142 20.21 14.65 10.22
CA THR A 142 21.18 14.92 11.28
C THR A 142 21.60 13.56 11.81
N PRO A 143 22.85 13.11 11.60
CA PRO A 143 23.34 11.95 12.33
C PRO A 143 23.13 12.24 13.81
N ASP A 144 22.72 11.25 14.59
CA ASP A 144 22.82 11.31 16.05
C ASP A 144 24.29 11.60 16.39
N THR A 145 24.65 12.88 16.53
CA THR A 145 25.85 13.31 17.26
C THR A 145 25.59 13.08 18.75
N ALA A 146 25.48 11.81 19.09
CA ALA A 146 25.48 11.28 20.46
C ALA A 146 26.11 9.87 20.41
N ALA A 147 27.32 9.80 19.85
CA ALA A 147 28.34 8.92 20.37
C ALA A 147 29.27 9.80 21.20
N ASP A 148 29.06 9.76 22.52
CA ASP A 148 30.07 9.83 23.59
C ASP A 148 29.40 9.33 24.89
#